data_AF-A0A1G8Y387-F1
#
_entry.id   AF-A0A1G8Y387-F1
#
_cell.length_a   1.000
_cell.length_b   1.000
_cell.length_c   1.000
_cell.angle_alpha   90.00
_cell.angle_beta   90.00
_cell.angle_gamma   90.00
#
_symmetry.space_group_name_H-M   'P 1'
#
loop_
_entity.id
_entity.type
_entity.pdbx_description
1 polymer ?
#
loop_
_entity_poly.entity_id
_entity_poly.type
_entity_poly.pdbx_seq_one_letter_code
_entity_poly.pdbx_strand_id
1 'polypeptide(L)' 'MDFELSFKNKQVRAWFIVVVPIAILAVILLLVLPRELHFIPTFLSIIANLIYVVWLMIDIKRKGTSEE' A
#
# COMPACT_ATOMS: atom_id res chain seq x y z
N MET A 1 0.18 23.01 -10.83
CA MET A 1 -0.12 21.96 -9.83
C MET A 1 0.98 20.94 -9.95
N ASP A 2 2.11 21.23 -9.32
CA ASP A 2 3.28 20.38 -9.39
C ASP A 2 3.10 19.30 -8.33
N PHE A 3 2.73 18.09 -8.77
CA PHE A 3 2.81 16.89 -7.95
C PHE A 3 4.30 16.58 -7.76
N GLU A 4 4.94 17.31 -6.84
CA GLU A 4 6.24 16.93 -6.31
C GLU A 4 6.01 15.65 -5.50
N LEU A 5 6.23 14.49 -6.13
CA LEU A 5 6.52 13.22 -5.45
C LEU A 5 7.87 13.36 -4.75
N SER A 6 7.94 14.27 -3.78
CA SER A 6 9.12 14.48 -2.98
C SER A 6 9.21 13.32 -1.99
N PHE A 7 10.03 12.32 -2.33
CA PHE A 7 10.42 11.22 -1.44
C PHE A 7 11.05 11.70 -0.11
N LYS A 8 11.26 13.02 0.03
CA LYS A 8 11.60 13.72 1.27
C LYS A 8 10.51 13.56 2.34
N ASN A 9 9.23 13.41 1.96
CA ASN A 9 8.19 13.13 2.93
C ASN A 9 8.25 11.65 3.36
N LYS A 10 8.57 11.44 4.65
CA LYS A 10 8.71 10.11 5.27
C LYS A 10 7.47 9.23 5.05
N GLN A 11 6.29 9.85 4.97
CA GLN A 11 5.02 9.18 4.78
C GLN A 11 4.84 8.67 3.34
N VAL A 12 5.21 9.48 2.34
CA VAL A 12 5.20 9.08 0.93
C VAL A 12 6.25 7.99 0.67
N ARG A 13 7.42 8.09 1.30
CA ARG A 13 8.47 7.06 1.21
C ARG A 13 8.03 5.73 1.83
N ALA A 14 7.39 5.75 3.00
CA ALA A 14 6.84 4.54 3.62
C ALA A 14 5.72 3.92 2.76
N TRP A 15 4.84 4.77 2.19
CA TRP A 15 3.82 4.34 1.24
C TRP A 15 4.43 3.62 0.05
N PHE A 16 5.44 4.22 -0.58
CA PHE A 16 6.12 3.62 -1.73
C PHE A 16 6.81 2.31 -1.38
N ILE A 17 7.49 2.22 -0.23
CA ILE A 17 8.17 0.99 0.23
C ILE A 17 7.17 -0.14 0.46
N VAL A 18 5.91 0.14 0.80
CA VAL A 18 4.91 -0.91 1.03
C VAL A 18 4.09 -1.20 -0.23
N VAL A 19 3.63 -0.17 -0.93
CA VAL A 19 2.74 -0.31 -2.09
C VAL A 19 3.47 -0.85 -3.32
N VAL A 20 4.72 -0.45 -3.57
CA VAL A 20 5.49 -0.95 -4.72
C VAL A 20 5.70 -2.47 -4.66
N PRO A 21 6.21 -3.07 -3.58
CA PRO A 21 6.38 -4.52 -3.53
C PRO A 21 5.05 -5.27 -3.58
N ILE A 22 3.98 -4.73 -2.99
CA ILE A 22 2.63 -5.33 -3.08
C ILE A 22 2.11 -5.29 -4.52
N ALA A 23 2.31 -4.17 -5.23
CA ALA A 23 1.92 -4.03 -6.63
C ALA A 23 2.72 -5.01 -7.53
N ILE A 24 4.02 -5.16 -7.29
CA ILE A 24 4.86 -6.13 -8.00
C ILE A 24 4.36 -7.57 -7.74
N LEU A 25 4.07 -7.92 -6.49
CA LEU A 25 3.51 -9.22 -6.12
C LEU A 25 2.15 -9.50 -6.79
N ALA A 26 1.29 -8.50 -6.88
CA ALA A 26 -0.01 -8.61 -7.54
C ALA A 26 0.14 -8.88 -9.05
N VAL A 27 1.08 -8.19 -9.71
CA VAL A 27 1.39 -8.41 -11.13
C VAL A 27 1.95 -9.81 -11.36
N ILE A 28 2.87 -10.27 -10.50
CA ILE A 28 3.42 -11.63 -10.58
C ILE A 28 2.31 -12.67 -10.41
N LEU A 29 1.41 -12.51 -9.44
CA LEU A 29 0.28 -13.43 -9.27
C LEU A 29 -0.64 -13.43 -10.50
N LEU A 30 -0.92 -12.29 -11.12
CA LEU A 30 -1.74 -12.23 -12.34
C LEU A 30 -1.10 -12.94 -13.54
N LEU A 31 0.23 -13.05 -13.58
CA LEU A 31 0.95 -13.76 -14.64
C LEU A 31 1.07 -15.27 -14.36
N VAL A 32 1.10 -15.67 -13.09
CA VAL A 32 1.32 -17.07 -12.67
C VAL A 32 0.00 -17.82 -12.48
N LEU A 33 -1.07 -17.16 -12.01
CA LEU A 33 -2.34 -17.84 -11.75
C LEU A 33 -3.15 -18.06 -13.03
N PRO A 34 -3.80 -19.22 -13.18
CA PRO A 34 -4.79 -19.42 -14.25
C PRO A 34 -5.97 -18.45 -14.09
N ARG A 35 -6.56 -18.06 -15.22
CA ARG A 35 -7.55 -16.98 -15.34
C ARG A 35 -8.76 -17.13 -14.42
N GLU A 36 -9.13 -18.36 -14.13
CA GLU A 36 -10.22 -18.75 -13.23
C GLU A 36 -9.93 -18.41 -11.77
N LEU A 37 -8.66 -18.26 -11.37
CA LEU A 37 -8.24 -17.86 -10.04
C LEU A 37 -7.83 -16.39 -9.94
N HIS A 38 -7.98 -15.58 -11.00
CA HIS A 38 -7.62 -14.15 -11.00
C HIS A 38 -8.38 -13.30 -9.95
N PHE A 39 -9.46 -13.83 -9.38
CA PHE A 39 -10.11 -13.21 -8.22
C PHE A 39 -9.20 -13.19 -6.99
N ILE A 40 -8.31 -14.18 -6.82
CA ILE A 40 -7.38 -14.28 -5.68
C ILE A 40 -6.41 -13.09 -5.63
N PRO A 41 -5.64 -12.75 -6.69
CA PRO A 41 -4.78 -11.56 -6.69
C PRO A 41 -5.55 -10.26 -6.50
N THR A 42 -6.79 -10.20 -6.99
CA THR A 42 -7.66 -9.03 -6.83
C THR A 42 -8.01 -8.83 -5.35
N PHE A 43 -8.51 -9.87 -4.68
CA PHE A 43 -8.80 -9.83 -3.25
C PHE A 43 -7.55 -9.62 -2.41
N LEU A 44 -6.43 -10.24 -2.76
CA LEU A 44 -5.15 -10.06 -2.08
C LEU A 44 -4.69 -8.59 -2.15
N SER A 45 -4.81 -7.97 -3.33
CA SER A 45 -4.47 -6.54 -3.52
C SER A 45 -5.38 -5.61 -2.73
N ILE A 46 -6.69 -5.91 -2.67
CA ILE A 46 -7.66 -5.14 -1.90
C ILE A 46 -7.38 -5.25 -0.39
N ILE A 47 -7.16 -6.47 0.11
CA ILE A 47 -6.83 -6.71 1.52
C ILE A 47 -5.52 -6.03 1.89
N ALA A 48 -4.51 -6.14 1.04
CA ALA A 48 -3.21 -5.49 1.26
C ALA A 48 -3.33 -3.96 1.32
N ASN A 49 -4.15 -3.35 0.44
CA ASN A 49 -4.46 -1.92 0.50
C ASN A 49 -5.24 -1.55 1.78
N LEU A 50 -6.21 -2.36 2.20
CA LEU A 50 -6.96 -2.12 3.44
C LEU A 50 -6.06 -2.18 4.67
N ILE A 51 -5.17 -3.17 4.76
CA ILE A 51 -4.18 -3.28 5.84
C ILE A 51 -3.28 -2.05 5.85
N TYR A 52 -2.84 -1.60 4.68
CA TYR A 52 -2.02 -0.39 4.56
C TYR A 52 -2.77 0.87 5.03
N VAL A 53 -4.03 1.05 4.61
CA VAL A 53 -4.87 2.19 5.02
C VAL A 53 -5.12 2.18 6.53
N VAL A 54 -5.42 1.01 7.11
CA VAL A 54 -5.62 0.85 8.55
C VAL A 54 -4.33 1.17 9.31
N TRP A 55 -3.18 0.68 8.84
CA TRP A 55 -1.89 1.00 9.44
C TRP A 55 -1.57 2.50 9.36
N LEU A 56 -1.86 3.13 8.22
CA LEU A 56 -1.69 4.58 8.03
C LEU A 56 -2.57 5.38 8.99
N MET A 57 -3.84 5.00 9.16
CA MET A 57 -4.73 5.64 10.13
C MET A 57 -4.21 5.50 11.56
N ILE A 58 -3.68 4.33 11.92
CA ILE A 58 -3.08 4.09 13.25
C ILE A 58 -1.81 4.94 13.43
N ASP A 59 -0.92 5.02 12.44
CA ASP A 59 0.32 5.82 12.52
C ASP A 59 0.02 7.33 12.63
N ILE A 60 -0.98 7.82 11.90
CA ILE A 60 -1.45 9.20 12.01
C ILE A 60 -2.03 9.46 13.40
N LYS A 61 -2.90 8.57 13.91
CA LYS A 61 -3.46 8.70 15.28
C LYS A 61 -2.37 8.71 16.35
N ARG A 62 -1.36 7.85 16.17
CA ARG A 62 -0.28 7.66 17.14
C ARG A 62 0.69 8.85 17.18
N LYS A 63 0.84 9.59 16.07
CA LYS A 63 1.58 10.85 16.04
C LYS A 63 0.82 12.02 16.64
N GLY A 64 -0.51 12.06 16.49
CA GLY A 64 -1.35 13.08 17.11
C GLY A 64 -1.41 13.00 18.64
N THR A 65 -1.22 11.82 19.23
CA THR A 65 -1.26 11.61 20.70
C THR A 65 0.09 11.81 21.40
N SER A 66 1.19 12.05 20.66
CA SER A 66 2.49 12.40 21.28
C SER A 66 2.76 13.91 21.34
N GLU A 67 1.79 14.74 20.93
CA GLU A 67 1.87 16.21 21.05
C GLU A 67 0.87 16.79 22.08
N GLU A 68 0.18 15.95 22.87
CA GLU A 68 -0.61 16.38 24.05
C GLU A 68 0.13 16.13 25.36
#